data_AF-A0A8C0CW65-F1
#
_entry.id   AF-A0A8C0CW65-F1
#
_cell.length_a   1.000
_cell.length_b   1.000
_cell.length_c   1.000
_cell.angle_alpha   90.00
_cell.angle_beta   90.00
_cell.angle_gamma   90.00
#
_symmetry.space_group_name_H-M   'P 1'
#
loop_
_entity.id
_entity.type
_entity.pdbx_description
1 polymer ?
#
loop_
_entity_poly.entity_id
_entity_poly.type
_entity_poly.pdbx_seq_one_letter_code
_entity_poly.pdbx_strand_id
1 'polypeptide(L)' 'MEEYAREPCPWRIVDDCGGAFTMGTIGGGIFQAIKGFRNSPVGVNHRLRGMANSNEA' A
#
# COMPACT_ATOMS: atom_id res chain seq x y z
N MET A 1 39.40 4.29 -9.46
CA MET A 1 38.14 5.05 -9.49
C MET A 1 37.04 4.04 -9.69
N GLU A 2 36.06 4.01 -8.78
CA GLU A 2 34.78 3.30 -8.93
C GLU A 2 34.70 1.79 -8.58
N GLU A 3 35.25 1.37 -7.43
CA GLU A 3 34.83 0.13 -6.76
C GLU A 3 34.08 0.46 -5.46
N TYR A 4 33.12 1.38 -5.55
CA TYR A 4 32.14 1.70 -4.50
C TYR A 4 30.77 1.93 -5.13
N ALA A 5 30.45 1.21 -6.19
CA ALA A 5 29.12 1.23 -6.83
C ALA A 5 28.21 0.12 -6.27
N ARG A 6 28.69 -0.72 -5.34
CA ARG A 6 27.87 -1.65 -4.57
C ARG A 6 27.64 -1.06 -3.19
N GLU A 7 26.46 -0.48 -3.02
CA GLU A 7 25.90 -0.11 -1.73
C GLU A 7 26.11 -1.25 -0.70
N PRO A 8 26.65 -0.94 0.50
CA PRO A 8 27.03 -1.96 1.48
C PRO A 8 25.80 -2.73 1.94
N CYS A 9 25.89 -4.06 1.91
CA CYS A 9 24.92 -4.97 2.53
C CYS A 9 25.11 -4.86 4.05
N PRO A 10 24.37 -3.97 4.74
CA PRO A 10 22.99 -4.29 5.09
C PRO A 10 21.95 -3.22 4.69
N TRP A 11 22.40 -2.04 4.26
CA TRP A 11 21.52 -0.91 3.97
C TRP A 11 20.62 -1.18 2.77
N ARG A 12 21.18 -1.79 1.72
CA ARG A 12 20.44 -2.20 0.53
C ARG A 12 19.28 -3.14 0.83
N ILE A 13 19.45 -4.05 1.81
CA ILE A 13 18.38 -5.00 2.18
C ILE A 13 17.22 -4.23 2.81
N VAL A 14 17.53 -3.24 3.66
CA VAL A 14 16.51 -2.39 4.28
C VAL A 14 15.82 -1.52 3.24
N ASP A 15 16.57 -0.97 2.28
CA ASP A 15 16.03 -0.15 1.19
C ASP A 15 15.14 -0.98 0.25
N ASP A 16 15.57 -2.16 -0.18
CA ASP A 16 14.79 -3.07 -1.03
C ASP A 16 13.52 -3.56 -0.31
N CYS A 17 13.63 -3.96 0.97
CA CYS A 17 12.47 -4.36 1.77
C CYS A 17 11.51 -3.19 1.99
N GLY A 18 12.03 -1.98 2.25
CA GLY A 18 11.23 -0.77 2.41
C GLY A 18 10.50 -0.38 1.11
N GLY A 19 11.20 -0.47 -0.02
CA GLY A 19 10.64 -0.26 -1.35
C GLY A 19 9.55 -1.28 -1.67
N ALA A 20 9.81 -2.58 -1.44
CA ALA A 20 8.83 -3.64 -1.64
C ALA A 20 7.60 -3.48 -0.74
N PHE A 21 7.79 -3.13 0.54
CA PHE A 21 6.69 -2.87 1.47
C PHE A 21 5.85 -1.67 1.04
N THR A 22 6.48 -0.57 0.64
CA THR A 22 5.79 0.64 0.16
C THR A 22 4.99 0.33 -1.10
N MET A 23 5.59 -0.36 -2.07
CA MET A 23 4.89 -0.78 -3.29
C MET A 23 3.72 -1.73 -2.99
N GLY A 24 3.89 -2.66 -2.05
CA GLY A 24 2.84 -3.58 -1.62
C GLY A 24 1.67 -2.89 -0.93
N THR A 25 1.95 -2.00 0.02
CA THR A 25 0.92 -1.25 0.77
C THR A 25 0.15 -0.28 -0.13
N ILE A 26 0.85 0.45 -1.00
CA ILE A 26 0.21 1.37 -1.95
C ILE A 26 -0.57 0.60 -3.01
N GLY A 27 0.06 -0.38 -3.66
CA GLY A 27 -0.57 -1.16 -4.73
C GLY A 27 -1.77 -1.97 -4.23
N GLY A 28 -1.60 -2.69 -3.12
CA GLY A 28 -2.68 -3.46 -2.48
C GLY A 28 -3.81 -2.56 -1.97
N GLY A 29 -3.46 -1.42 -1.34
CA GLY A 29 -4.42 -0.43 -0.87
C GLY A 29 -5.28 0.15 -1.99
N ILE A 30 -4.66 0.59 -3.10
CA ILE A 30 -5.38 1.12 -4.27
C ILE A 30 -6.25 0.04 -4.91
N PHE A 31 -5.70 -1.16 -5.12
CA PHE A 31 -6.44 -2.26 -5.73
C PHE A 31 -7.69 -2.62 -4.92
N GLN A 32 -7.55 -2.75 -3.60
CA GLN A 32 -8.64 -3.12 -2.71
C GLN A 32 -9.63 -1.97 -2.52
N ALA A 33 -9.17 -0.71 -2.52
CA ALA A 33 -10.03 0.47 -2.47
C ALA A 33 -10.91 0.59 -3.72
N ILE A 34 -10.37 0.39 -4.92
CA ILE A 34 -11.14 0.42 -6.17
C ILE A 34 -12.15 -0.74 -6.20
N LYS A 35 -11.71 -1.95 -5.87
CA LYS A 35 -12.60 -3.12 -5.84
C LYS A 35 -13.71 -2.95 -4.80
N GLY A 36 -13.37 -2.49 -3.60
CA GLY A 36 -14.30 -2.18 -2.53
C GLY A 36 -15.31 -1.13 -2.97
N PHE A 37 -14.85 -0.01 -3.51
CA PHE A 37 -15.72 1.06 -4.00
C PHE A 37 -16.68 0.59 -5.09
N ARG A 38 -16.25 -0.30 -6.00
CA ARG A 38 -17.12 -0.85 -7.05
C ARG A 38 -18.14 -1.86 -6.49
N ASN A 39 -17.75 -2.67 -5.51
CA ASN A 39 -18.58 -3.73 -4.94
C ASN A 39 -19.48 -3.27 -3.78
N SER A 40 -19.17 -2.13 -3.15
CA SER A 40 -19.98 -1.55 -2.07
C SER A 40 -21.31 -0.98 -2.58
N PRO A 41 -22.36 -1.00 -1.74
CA PRO A 41 -23.70 -0.52 -2.09
C PRO A 41 -23.68 0.88 -2.71
N VAL A 42 -24.59 1.12 -3.65
CA VAL A 42 -24.66 2.35 -4.44
C VAL A 42 -24.94 3.57 -3.56
N GLY A 43 -24.22 4.67 -3.81
CA GLY A 43 -24.31 5.93 -3.06
C GLY A 43 -23.01 6.29 -2.34
N VAL A 44 -22.43 7.44 -2.66
CA VAL A 44 -21.16 7.93 -2.07
C VAL A 44 -21.25 8.04 -0.55
N ASN A 45 -22.41 8.48 -0.03
CA ASN A 45 -22.67 8.55 1.41
C ASN A 45 -22.62 7.17 2.09
N HIS A 46 -23.10 6.12 1.42
CA HIS A 46 -23.10 4.75 1.95
C HIS A 46 -21.69 4.14 1.92
N ARG A 47 -20.93 4.42 0.86
CA ARG A 47 -19.54 4.00 0.71
C ARG A 47 -18.63 4.68 1.72
N LEU A 48 -18.77 6.00 1.90
CA LEU A 48 -17.99 6.78 2.85
C LEU A 48 -18.35 6.41 4.30
N ARG A 49 -19.63 6.16 4.60
CA ARG A 49 -20.08 5.73 5.93
C ARG A 49 -19.55 4.34 6.30
N GLY A 50 -19.49 3.42 5.34
CA GLY A 50 -18.88 2.10 5.53
C GLY A 50 -17.37 2.16 5.80
N MET A 51 -16.66 3.08 5.13
CA MET A 51 -15.23 3.34 5.41
C MET A 51 -15.00 4.02 6.76
N ALA A 52 -15.91 4.90 7.19
CA ALA A 52 -15.76 5.68 8.43
C ALA A 52 -16.25 4.95 9.69
N ASN A 53 -17.14 3.96 9.57
CA ASN A 53 -17.71 3.21 10.70
C ASN A 53 -17.31 1.74 10.72
N SER A 54 -16.19 1.36 10.08
CA SER A 54 -15.62 0.02 10.22
C SER A 54 -15.00 -0.15 11.62
N ASN A 55 -15.84 -0.34 12.64
CA ASN A 55 -15.46 -0.67 14.03
C ASN A 55 -15.36 -2.19 14.26
N GLU A 56 -15.19 -2.96 13.18
CA GLU A 56 -15.05 -4.41 13.20
C GLU A 56 -13.77 -4.78 12.45
N ALA A 57 -12.65 -4.48 13.12
CA ALA A 57 -11.37 -5.14 13.01
C ALA A 57 -10.90 -5.50 14.43
#